data_AF-A0A519TML0-F1
#
_entry.id   AF-A0A519TML0-F1
#
_cell.length_a   1.000
_cell.length_b   1.000
_cell.length_c   1.000
_cell.angle_alpha   90.00
_cell.angle_beta   90.00
_cell.angle_gamma   90.00
#
_symmetry.space_group_name_H-M   'P 1'
#
loop_
_entity.id
_entity.type
_entity.pdbx_description
1 polymer ?
#
loop_
_entity_poly.entity_id
_entity_poly.type
_entity_poly.pdbx_seq_one_letter_code
_entity_poly.pdbx_strand_id
1 'polypeptide(L)' 'MFDFTEQPHRRYNPLQDEWVLVSPHRAKRPWQGQEEKPQADERPAYDPTCYLCPGNTRT' A
#
# COMPACT_ATOMS: atom_id res chain seq x y z
N MET A 1 32.15 0.69 -10.15
CA MET A 1 30.91 0.60 -10.96
C MET A 1 29.73 0.82 -10.04
N PHE A 2 28.73 1.60 -10.44
CA PHE A 2 27.53 1.85 -9.64
C PHE A 2 26.53 0.71 -9.83
N ASP A 3 26.00 0.17 -8.73
CA ASP A 3 25.02 -0.91 -8.72
C ASP A 3 23.74 -0.43 -8.04
N PHE A 4 22.65 -0.37 -8.80
CA PHE A 4 21.35 0.11 -8.34
C PHE A 4 20.68 -0.81 -7.30
N THR A 5 21.09 -2.08 -7.22
CA THR A 5 20.54 -3.04 -6.26
C THR A 5 21.16 -2.88 -4.88
N GLU A 6 22.34 -2.28 -4.80
CA GLU A 6 23.10 -2.14 -3.55
C GLU A 6 23.22 -0.70 -3.08
N GLN A 7 23.37 0.26 -4.01
CA GLN A 7 23.69 1.65 -3.68
C GLN A 7 22.45 2.56 -3.71
N PRO A 8 22.29 3.46 -2.72
CA PRO A 8 21.21 4.45 -2.73
C PRO A 8 21.28 5.37 -3.96
N HIS A 9 20.13 5.66 -4.55
CA HIS A 9 20.02 6.52 -5.74
C HIS A 9 18.68 7.23 -5.80
N ARG A 10 18.52 8.17 -6.73
CA ARG A 10 17.23 8.82 -7.02
C ARG A 10 16.74 8.44 -8.41
N ARG A 11 15.43 8.33 -8.58
CA ARG A 11 14.75 8.15 -9.87
C ARG A 11 13.78 9.28 -10.10
N TYR A 12 13.78 9.86 -11.29
CA TYR A 12 12.88 10.94 -11.65
C TYR A 12 11.53 10.36 -12.11
N ASN A 13 10.43 10.93 -11.61
CA ASN A 13 9.07 10.68 -12.01
C ASN A 13 8.58 11.82 -12.92
N PRO A 14 8.50 11.60 -14.25
CA PRO A 14 8.12 12.65 -15.20
C PRO A 14 6.62 13.01 -15.17
N LEU A 15 5.77 12.17 -14.58
CA LEU A 15 4.33 12.46 -14.48
C LEU A 15 4.02 13.50 -13.40
N GLN A 16 4.90 13.61 -12.40
CA GLN A 16 4.72 14.49 -11.25
C GLN A 16 5.84 15.54 -11.13
N ASP A 17 6.83 15.53 -12.02
CA ASP A 17 8.04 16.38 -11.96
C ASP A 17 8.78 16.27 -10.62
N GLU A 18 9.00 15.04 -10.16
CA GLU A 18 9.54 14.78 -8.83
C GLU A 18 10.64 13.71 -8.82
N TRP A 19 11.43 13.67 -7.75
CA TRP A 19 12.50 12.70 -7.57
C TRP A 19 12.25 11.79 -6.37
N VAL A 20 12.22 10.48 -6.61
CA VAL A 20 12.06 9.45 -5.58
C VAL A 20 13.41 8.94 -5.12
N LEU A 21 13.65 8.94 -3.80
CA LEU A 21 14.84 8.31 -3.19
C LEU A 21 14.63 6.80 -3.04
N VAL A 22 15.58 6.03 -3.55
CA VAL A 22 15.61 4.57 -3.46
C VAL A 22 16.77 4.17 -2.54
N SER A 23 16.44 3.53 -1.42
CA SER A 23 17.39 2.97 -0.45
C SER A 23 17.19 1.46 -0.37
N PRO A 24 17.92 0.64 -1.17
CA PRO A 24 17.60 -0.78 -1.38
C PRO A 24 17.48 -1.62 -0.10
N HIS A 25 18.29 -1.32 0.91
CA HIS A 25 18.35 -2.11 2.16
C HIS A 25 17.49 -1.57 3.31
N ARG A 26 16.69 -0.53 3.09
CA ARG A 26 15.94 0.18 4.15
C ARG A 26 15.00 -0.74 4.93
N ALA A 27 14.40 -1.72 4.26
CA ALA A 27 13.48 -2.68 4.87
C ALA A 27 14.15 -3.76 5.74
N LYS A 28 15.48 -3.90 5.70
CA LYS A 28 16.22 -4.86 6.55
C LYS A 28 16.30 -4.44 8.02
N ARG A 29 15.89 -3.21 8.35
CA ARG A 29 15.88 -2.73 9.74
C ARG A 29 14.81 -3.49 10.52
N PRO A 30 15.09 -3.94 11.76
CA PRO A 30 14.07 -4.57 12.60
C PRO A 30 12.86 -3.67 12.74
N TRP A 31 11.68 -4.19 12.39
CA TRP A 31 10.41 -3.50 12.57
C TRP A 31 9.86 -3.80 13.95
N GLN A 32 9.56 -2.76 14.73
CA GLN A 32 8.92 -2.85 16.05
C GLN A 32 7.70 -1.92 16.15
N GLY A 33 7.23 -1.43 15.01
CA GLY A 33 6.09 -0.54 14.93
C GLY A 33 4.77 -1.29 14.76
N GLN A 34 3.77 -0.56 14.26
CA GLN A 34 2.44 -1.08 13.96
C GLN A 34 2.45 -2.20 12.92
N GLU A 35 1.61 -3.21 13.12
CA GLU A 35 1.28 -4.22 12.12
C GLU A 35 -0.19 -4.04 11.71
N GLU A 36 -0.43 -3.89 10.42
CA GLU A 36 -1.79 -3.74 9.88
C GLU A 36 -2.50 -5.09 9.90
N LYS A 37 -3.78 -5.09 10.30
CA LYS A 37 -4.60 -6.30 10.22
C LYS A 37 -4.93 -6.58 8.74
N PRO A 38 -4.77 -7.82 8.27
CA PRO A 38 -5.28 -8.17 6.95
C PRO A 38 -6.79 -7.91 6.90
N GLN A 39 -7.27 -7.51 5.74
CA GLN A 39 -8.70 -7.38 5.53
C GLN A 39 -9.35 -8.77 5.67
N ALA A 40 -10.52 -8.86 6.29
CA ALA A 40 -11.28 -10.10 6.31
C ALA A 40 -11.71 -10.47 4.87
N ASP A 41 -11.33 -11.67 4.43
CA ASP A 41 -11.71 -12.21 3.12
C ASP A 41 -13.18 -12.66 3.10
N GLU A 42 -13.70 -13.12 4.25
CA GLU A 42 -15.09 -13.52 4.38
C GLU A 42 -15.99 -12.30 4.62
N ARG A 43 -16.51 -11.77 3.51
CA ARG A 43 -17.62 -10.83 3.52
C ARG A 43 -18.91 -11.56 3.16
N PRO A 44 -20.04 -11.29 3.83
CA PRO A 44 -21.30 -11.88 3.42
C PRO A 44 -21.65 -11.42 2.01
N ALA A 45 -22.25 -12.31 1.21
CA ALA A 45 -22.72 -11.97 -0.14
C ALA A 45 -23.80 -10.87 -0.12
N TYR A 46 -24.52 -10.78 1.00
CA TYR A 46 -25.54 -9.77 1.26
C TYR A 46 -25.55 -9.41 2.73
N ASP A 47 -25.58 -8.11 3.01
CA ASP A 47 -25.77 -7.58 4.35
C ASP A 47 -27.03 -6.69 4.34
N PRO A 48 -28.08 -7.01 5.11
CA PRO A 48 -29.31 -6.21 5.15
C PRO A 48 -29.11 -4.79 5.70
N THR A 49 -27.96 -4.50 6.33
CA THR A 49 -27.61 -3.17 6.84
C THR A 49 -26.69 -2.39 5.90
N CYS A 50 -26.14 -3.04 4.86
CA CYS A 50 -25.23 -2.40 3.90
C CYS A 50 -26.00 -1.56 2.88
N TYR A 51 -25.84 -0.23 2.92
CA TYR A 51 -26.49 0.71 2.00
C TYR A 51 -26.04 0.58 0.52
N LEU A 52 -25.01 -0.22 0.24
CA LEU A 52 -24.57 -0.55 -1.13
C LEU A 52 -25.10 -1.91 -1.61
N CYS A 53 -25.69 -2.73 -0.73
CA CYS A 53 -26.26 -4.02 -1.11
C CYS A 53 -27.58 -3.85 -1.90
N PRO A 54 -27.87 -4.74 -2.85
CA PRO A 54 -29.04 -4.63 -3.72
C PRO A 54 -30.34 -4.70 -2.92
N GLY A 55 -31.24 -3.72 -3.12
CA GLY A 55 -32.55 -3.70 -2.45
C GLY A 55 -32.57 -3.03 -1.08
N ASN A 56 -31.41 -2.70 -0.50
CA ASN A 56 -31.36 -1.88 0.72
C ASN A 56 -31.56 -0.39 0.39
N THR A 57 -32.17 0.34 1.33
CA THR A 57 -32.33 1.79 1.22
C THR A 57 -30.96 2.46 1.30
N ARG A 58 -30.67 3.30 0.31
CA ARG A 58 -29.50 4.19 0.34
C ARG A 58 -29.89 5.41 1.19
N THR A 59 -29.44 5.43 2.43
CA THR A 59 -29.47 6.65 3.27
C THR A 59 -28.25 7.50 3.01
#